data_AF-B4FJP4-F1
#
_entry.id   AF-B4FJP4-F1
#
_cell.length_a   1.000
_cell.length_b   1.000
_cell.length_c   1.000
_cell.angle_alpha   90.00
_cell.angle_beta   90.00
_cell.angle_gamma   90.00
#
_symmetry.space_group_name_H-M   'P 1'
#
loop_
_entity.id
_entity.type
_entity.pdbx_description
1 polymer ?
#
loop_
_entity_poly.entity_id
_entity_poly.type
_entity_poly.pdbx_seq_one_letter_code
_entity_poly.pdbx_strand_id
1 'polypeptide(L)'
;MSYVMHNPMLIQVPVLGTTKTFWRLSEEATRISRKLSLILRNHHSACKYLEAPLQVSNVWIGSTGSVKLRGVSFTGSGFFRIERVRDDYKHLSRVLELLIMISGGDINKLPPDYKEFLSLLRRKNLTRDDEFLIVNNAALLPMKNRTEVFLMLHDRIVNFLGQKNRAKKKKILSNLPYKNNWLDTATANAKINQWVVNVQNEYKRTTIDLLRLNRNVRSHLHQYNHEDDIEEILYCEWPMLLIVMEKMLHLEGELQDTGIHNKFG
;
A
#
# COMPACT_ATOMS: atom_id res chain seq x y z
N MET A 1 -21.72 7.02 -12.36
CA MET A 1 -21.61 6.21 -11.13
C MET A 1 -21.96 4.73 -11.31
N SER A 2 -22.65 4.31 -12.38
CA SER A 2 -23.04 2.91 -12.60
C SER A 2 -21.90 1.88 -12.41
N TYR A 3 -20.67 2.14 -12.89
CA TYR A 3 -19.56 1.19 -12.74
C TYR A 3 -19.29 0.77 -11.28
N VAL A 4 -19.17 1.73 -10.36
CA VAL A 4 -18.81 1.48 -8.96
C VAL A 4 -19.93 0.74 -8.22
N MET A 5 -21.18 0.94 -8.61
CA MET A 5 -22.33 0.23 -8.02
C MET A 5 -22.37 -1.25 -8.41
N HIS A 6 -21.74 -1.64 -9.52
CA HIS A 6 -21.68 -3.03 -10.00
C HIS A 6 -20.33 -3.71 -9.73
N ASN A 7 -19.34 -2.98 -9.21
CA ASN A 7 -18.00 -3.49 -8.95
C ASN A 7 -17.61 -3.16 -7.49
N PRO A 8 -17.76 -4.12 -6.55
CA PRO A 8 -17.43 -3.92 -5.15
C PRO A 8 -15.98 -3.44 -4.99
N MET A 9 -15.80 -2.29 -4.33
CA MET A 9 -14.45 -1.75 -4.08
C MET A 9 -13.79 -2.37 -2.85
N LEU A 10 -14.61 -2.85 -1.90
CA LEU A 10 -14.18 -3.51 -0.67
C LEU A 10 -14.75 -4.92 -0.65
N ILE A 11 -13.88 -5.92 -0.55
CA ILE A 11 -14.25 -7.34 -0.60
C ILE A 11 -13.73 -8.08 0.63
N GLN A 12 -14.44 -9.14 1.02
CA GLN A 12 -14.04 -10.03 2.11
C GLN A 12 -13.44 -11.29 1.51
N VAL A 13 -12.28 -11.70 2.02
CA VAL A 13 -11.55 -12.90 1.58
C VAL A 13 -11.28 -13.82 2.78
N PRO A 14 -11.21 -15.15 2.57
CA PRO A 14 -10.75 -16.07 3.62
C PRO A 14 -9.24 -15.90 3.86
N VAL A 15 -8.81 -15.99 5.11
CA VAL A 15 -7.38 -16.06 5.43
C VAL A 15 -6.96 -17.52 5.47
N LEU A 16 -6.47 -18.03 4.34
CA LEU A 16 -6.13 -19.44 4.20
C LEU A 16 -5.12 -19.90 5.26
N GLY A 17 -5.32 -21.12 5.75
CA GLY A 17 -4.57 -21.65 6.90
C GLY A 17 -5.13 -21.24 8.27
N THR A 18 -6.26 -20.51 8.30
CA THR A 18 -6.99 -20.14 9.52
C THR A 18 -8.51 -20.23 9.30
N THR A 19 -9.31 -19.95 10.33
CA THR A 19 -10.77 -19.79 10.25
C THR A 19 -11.23 -18.33 10.06
N LYS A 20 -10.28 -17.40 9.90
CA LYS A 20 -10.57 -15.96 9.85
C LYS A 20 -10.93 -15.52 8.44
N THR A 21 -11.56 -14.35 8.37
CA THR A 21 -11.75 -13.59 7.13
C THR A 21 -11.07 -12.23 7.25
N PHE A 22 -10.68 -11.64 6.12
CA PHE A 22 -10.07 -10.32 6.05
C PHE A 22 -10.77 -9.47 5.00
N TRP A 23 -10.89 -8.16 5.27
CA TRP A 23 -11.43 -7.20 4.31
C TRP A 23 -10.28 -6.51 3.59
N ARG A 24 -10.31 -6.49 2.26
CA ARG A 24 -9.32 -5.78 1.45
C ARG A 24 -9.97 -5.04 0.30
N LEU A 25 -9.22 -4.11 -0.30
CA LEU A 25 -9.65 -3.51 -1.55
C LEU A 25 -9.58 -4.53 -2.72
N SER A 26 -10.48 -4.35 -3.68
CA SER A 26 -10.39 -4.97 -4.99
C SER A 26 -9.28 -4.35 -5.83
N GLU A 27 -8.82 -5.07 -6.86
CA GLU A 27 -7.80 -4.57 -7.81
C GLU A 27 -8.30 -3.33 -8.57
N GLU A 28 -9.59 -3.27 -8.84
CA GLU A 28 -10.23 -2.10 -9.44
C GLU A 28 -10.13 -0.90 -8.50
N ALA A 29 -10.37 -1.09 -7.21
CA ALA A 29 -10.34 -0.02 -6.22
C ALA A 29 -8.94 0.54 -5.98
N THR A 30 -7.92 -0.31 -5.94
CA THR A 30 -6.52 0.12 -5.84
C THR A 30 -6.11 0.90 -7.09
N ARG A 31 -6.47 0.40 -8.29
CA ARG A 31 -6.23 1.08 -9.58
C ARG A 31 -6.92 2.43 -9.67
N ILE A 32 -8.20 2.52 -9.29
CA ILE A 32 -8.97 3.77 -9.29
C ILE A 32 -8.33 4.78 -8.34
N SER A 33 -8.01 4.36 -7.12
CA SER A 33 -7.37 5.20 -6.11
C SER A 33 -6.04 5.77 -6.61
N ARG A 34 -5.18 4.92 -7.17
CA ARG A 34 -3.89 5.33 -7.74
C ARG A 34 -4.07 6.30 -8.92
N LYS A 35 -5.00 6.00 -9.83
CA LYS A 35 -5.23 6.84 -11.02
C LYS A 35 -5.67 8.25 -10.64
N LEU A 36 -6.53 8.39 -9.63
CA LEU A 36 -6.94 9.69 -9.11
C LEU A 36 -5.76 10.45 -8.47
N SER A 37 -4.96 9.78 -7.65
CA SER A 37 -3.74 10.38 -7.08
C SER A 37 -2.76 10.83 -8.16
N LEU A 38 -2.58 10.04 -9.22
CA LEU A 38 -1.71 10.39 -10.35
C LEU A 38 -2.22 11.61 -11.13
N ILE A 39 -3.55 11.73 -11.34
CA ILE A 39 -4.12 12.91 -11.99
C ILE A 39 -3.76 14.17 -11.20
N LEU A 40 -3.95 14.16 -9.88
CA LEU A 40 -3.61 15.31 -9.04
C LEU A 40 -2.11 15.60 -9.07
N ARG A 41 -1.25 14.60 -8.84
CA ARG A 41 0.21 14.76 -8.90
C ARG A 41 0.69 15.36 -10.22
N ASN A 42 0.11 14.92 -11.35
CA ASN A 42 0.47 15.46 -12.66
C ASN A 42 0.13 16.96 -12.77
N HIS A 43 -1.02 17.40 -12.26
CA HIS A 43 -1.36 18.82 -12.21
C HIS A 43 -0.48 19.60 -11.23
N HIS A 44 -0.22 19.06 -10.04
CA HIS A 44 0.66 19.69 -9.04
C HIS A 44 2.09 19.88 -9.58
N SER A 45 2.59 18.93 -10.37
CA SER A 45 3.90 19.04 -11.02
C SER A 45 4.02 20.24 -11.97
N ALA A 46 2.89 20.69 -12.54
CA ALA A 46 2.75 21.88 -13.37
C ALA A 46 2.30 23.13 -12.56
N CYS A 47 2.37 23.08 -11.23
CA CYS A 47 1.89 24.13 -10.32
C CYS A 47 0.40 24.51 -10.54
N LYS A 48 -0.42 23.50 -10.88
CA LYS A 48 -1.88 23.62 -11.05
C LYS A 48 -2.61 22.89 -9.94
N TYR A 49 -3.67 23.51 -9.41
CA TYR A 49 -4.47 23.00 -8.29
C TYR A 49 -5.94 23.10 -8.61
N LEU A 50 -6.78 22.28 -7.97
CA LEU A 50 -8.22 22.38 -8.15
C LEU A 50 -8.72 23.75 -7.70
N GLU A 51 -9.61 24.36 -8.48
CA GLU A 51 -10.24 25.64 -8.12
C GLU A 51 -11.28 25.49 -7.01
N ALA A 52 -11.99 24.36 -7.02
CA ALA A 52 -13.01 24.00 -6.05
C ALA A 52 -12.72 22.61 -5.45
N PRO A 53 -13.21 22.33 -4.23
CA PRO A 53 -13.09 21.01 -3.60
C PRO A 53 -13.52 19.86 -4.52
N LEU A 54 -12.67 18.81 -4.61
CA LEU A 54 -13.02 17.62 -5.38
C LEU A 54 -14.25 16.92 -4.79
N GLN A 55 -15.21 16.59 -5.65
CA GLN A 55 -16.42 15.85 -5.29
C GLN A 55 -16.52 14.53 -6.04
N VAL A 56 -17.35 13.61 -5.55
CA VAL A 56 -17.57 12.30 -6.21
C VAL A 56 -18.20 12.48 -7.60
N SER A 57 -19.06 13.48 -7.78
CA SER A 57 -19.67 13.85 -9.06
C SER A 57 -18.63 14.23 -10.12
N ASN A 58 -17.44 14.70 -9.71
CA ASN A 58 -16.34 15.00 -10.62
C ASN A 58 -15.64 13.75 -11.13
N VAL A 59 -15.81 12.59 -10.48
CA VAL A 59 -15.12 11.35 -10.86
C VAL A 59 -15.97 10.59 -11.87
N TRP A 60 -15.45 10.47 -13.09
CA TRP A 60 -16.01 9.61 -14.12
C TRP A 60 -15.21 8.32 -14.24
N ILE A 61 -15.91 7.18 -14.17
CA ILE A 61 -15.34 5.84 -14.33
C ILE A 61 -16.08 5.17 -15.50
N GLY A 62 -15.34 4.90 -16.58
CA GLY A 62 -15.86 4.22 -17.76
C GLY A 62 -16.15 2.74 -17.51
N SER A 63 -16.83 2.09 -18.46
CA SER A 63 -17.17 0.66 -18.37
C SER A 63 -15.95 -0.27 -18.27
N THR A 64 -14.79 0.17 -18.75
CA THR A 64 -13.50 -0.56 -18.63
C THR A 64 -12.74 -0.24 -17.33
N GLY A 65 -13.35 0.55 -16.43
CA GLY A 65 -12.75 1.08 -15.21
C GLY A 65 -11.70 2.18 -15.44
N SER A 66 -11.68 2.80 -16.64
CA SER A 66 -10.86 3.99 -16.90
C SER A 66 -11.38 5.19 -16.11
N VAL A 67 -10.48 5.92 -15.43
CA VAL A 67 -10.84 7.04 -14.54
C VAL A 67 -10.43 8.38 -15.14
N LYS A 68 -11.32 9.36 -15.09
CA LYS A 68 -11.09 10.76 -15.46
C LYS A 68 -11.80 11.69 -14.49
N LEU A 69 -11.32 12.93 -14.37
CA LEU A 69 -12.06 14.01 -13.73
C LEU A 69 -12.89 14.78 -14.77
N ARG A 70 -14.12 15.15 -14.42
CA ARG A 70 -15.06 15.94 -15.25
C ARG A 70 -15.62 17.10 -14.45
N GLY A 71 -15.87 18.23 -15.15
CA GLY A 71 -16.41 19.43 -14.53
C GLY A 71 -15.52 20.00 -13.42
N VAL A 72 -14.20 19.79 -13.52
CA VAL A 72 -13.20 20.39 -12.63
C VAL A 72 -12.38 21.40 -13.42
N SER A 73 -12.06 22.50 -12.77
CA SER A 73 -11.13 23.51 -13.26
C SER A 73 -9.88 23.51 -12.40
N PHE A 74 -8.75 23.81 -13.05
CA PHE A 74 -7.46 23.93 -12.38
C PHE A 74 -6.93 25.35 -12.55
N THR A 75 -6.58 25.99 -11.45
CA THR A 75 -5.91 27.28 -11.45
C THR A 75 -4.40 27.08 -11.37
N GLY A 76 -3.66 27.85 -12.17
CA GLY A 76 -2.20 27.91 -12.12
C GLY A 76 -1.76 29.19 -11.44
N SER A 77 -0.93 29.09 -10.39
CA SER A 77 -0.41 30.27 -9.68
C SER A 77 1.00 30.70 -10.13
N GLY A 78 1.60 30.03 -11.12
CA GLY A 78 3.00 30.24 -11.54
C GLY A 78 4.06 29.78 -10.53
N PHE A 79 3.69 29.66 -9.24
CA PHE A 79 4.52 29.19 -8.14
C PHE A 79 3.91 27.98 -7.44
N PHE A 80 4.76 27.16 -6.80
CA PHE A 80 4.32 26.00 -6.03
C PHE A 80 3.66 26.41 -4.70
N ARG A 81 2.53 25.80 -4.34
CA ARG A 81 1.75 26.08 -3.12
C ARG A 81 1.37 24.78 -2.42
N ILE A 82 2.13 24.43 -1.37
CA ILE A 82 1.96 23.14 -0.69
C ILE A 82 0.61 23.02 0.02
N GLU A 83 0.03 24.14 0.46
CA GLU A 83 -1.28 24.20 1.10
C GLU A 83 -2.38 23.72 0.14
N ARG A 84 -2.30 24.12 -1.13
CA ARG A 84 -3.25 23.69 -2.17
C ARG A 84 -3.12 22.20 -2.48
N VAL A 85 -1.89 21.68 -2.53
CA VAL A 85 -1.64 20.24 -2.68
C VAL A 85 -2.27 19.44 -1.52
N ARG A 86 -2.12 19.93 -0.28
CA ARG A 86 -2.70 19.32 0.91
C ARG A 86 -4.23 19.32 0.86
N ASP A 87 -4.84 20.42 0.43
CA ASP A 87 -6.30 20.51 0.28
C ASP A 87 -6.81 19.54 -0.79
N ASP A 88 -6.15 19.47 -1.95
CA ASP A 88 -6.53 18.58 -3.05
C ASP A 88 -6.49 17.10 -2.62
N TYR A 89 -5.43 16.67 -1.92
CA TYR A 89 -5.35 15.30 -1.39
C TYR A 89 -6.33 15.02 -0.23
N LYS A 90 -6.60 16.01 0.62
CA LYS A 90 -7.62 15.88 1.67
C LYS A 90 -9.00 15.65 1.05
N HIS A 91 -9.35 16.37 0.00
CA HIS A 91 -10.59 16.16 -0.74
C HIS A 91 -10.60 14.82 -1.48
N LEU A 92 -9.49 14.41 -2.09
CA LEU A 92 -9.34 13.08 -2.68
C LEU A 92 -9.64 11.98 -1.66
N SER A 93 -9.06 12.07 -0.47
CA SER A 93 -9.29 11.09 0.61
C SER A 93 -10.78 10.94 0.94
N ARG A 94 -11.54 12.04 0.93
CA ARG A 94 -12.99 12.00 1.16
C ARG A 94 -13.74 11.38 -0.02
N VAL A 95 -13.33 11.69 -1.25
CA VAL A 95 -13.91 11.11 -2.46
C VAL A 95 -13.70 9.60 -2.51
N LEU A 96 -12.52 9.10 -2.13
CA LEU A 96 -12.22 7.66 -2.09
C LEU A 96 -13.11 6.91 -1.09
N GLU A 97 -13.31 7.45 0.12
CA GLU A 97 -14.26 6.87 1.09
C GLU A 97 -15.68 6.81 0.52
N LEU A 98 -16.15 7.89 -0.10
CA LEU A 98 -17.50 7.94 -0.65
C LEU A 98 -17.68 6.98 -1.83
N LEU A 99 -16.67 6.81 -2.69
CA LEU A 99 -16.70 5.81 -3.76
C LEU A 99 -16.86 4.40 -3.18
N ILE A 100 -16.13 4.07 -2.11
CA ILE A 100 -16.25 2.77 -1.42
C ILE A 100 -17.66 2.59 -0.87
N MET A 101 -18.22 3.60 -0.19
CA MET A 101 -19.60 3.56 0.31
C MET A 101 -20.63 3.36 -0.81
N ILE A 102 -20.46 4.05 -1.94
CA ILE A 102 -21.35 3.92 -3.12
C ILE A 102 -21.26 2.52 -3.74
N SER A 103 -20.11 1.85 -3.64
CA SER A 103 -19.96 0.45 -4.07
C SER A 103 -20.59 -0.57 -3.11
N GLY A 104 -21.19 -0.11 -2.00
CA GLY A 104 -21.74 -0.96 -0.94
C GLY A 104 -20.73 -1.35 0.15
N GLY A 105 -19.53 -0.77 0.15
CA GLY A 105 -18.49 -1.05 1.14
C GLY A 105 -18.69 -0.30 2.46
N ASP A 106 -18.33 -0.94 3.57
CA ASP A 106 -18.32 -0.32 4.91
C ASP A 106 -16.93 0.23 5.24
N ILE A 107 -16.83 1.56 5.34
CA ILE A 107 -15.57 2.27 5.64
C ILE A 107 -14.96 1.88 7.00
N ASN A 108 -15.74 1.35 7.94
CA ASN A 108 -15.21 0.88 9.22
C ASN A 108 -14.39 -0.40 9.06
N LYS A 109 -14.66 -1.18 8.00
CA LYS A 109 -14.00 -2.45 7.68
C LYS A 109 -12.79 -2.30 6.76
N LEU A 110 -12.38 -1.07 6.41
CA LEU A 110 -11.18 -0.87 5.57
C LEU A 110 -9.96 -1.57 6.17
N PRO A 111 -9.10 -2.17 5.33
CA PRO A 111 -7.87 -2.79 5.81
C PRO A 111 -6.95 -1.73 6.44
N PRO A 112 -6.13 -2.12 7.43
CA PRO A 112 -5.27 -1.17 8.16
C PRO A 112 -4.34 -0.36 7.25
N ASP A 113 -3.82 -0.96 6.19
CA ASP A 113 -2.88 -0.30 5.28
C ASP A 113 -3.55 0.77 4.42
N TYR A 114 -4.77 0.52 3.94
CA TYR A 114 -5.54 1.53 3.23
C TYR A 114 -6.03 2.65 4.15
N LYS A 115 -6.34 2.35 5.42
CA LYS A 115 -6.63 3.40 6.45
C LYS A 115 -5.41 4.32 6.65
N GLU A 116 -4.20 3.76 6.70
CA GLU A 116 -2.97 4.54 6.76
C GLU A 116 -2.75 5.37 5.50
N PHE A 117 -3.04 4.82 4.31
CA PHE A 117 -3.00 5.58 3.05
C PHE A 117 -3.98 6.77 3.05
N LEU A 118 -5.25 6.57 3.44
CA LEU A 118 -6.22 7.66 3.55
C LEU A 118 -5.79 8.72 4.57
N SER A 119 -5.12 8.30 5.65
CA SER A 119 -4.55 9.19 6.67
C SER A 119 -3.35 9.99 6.14
N LEU A 120 -2.50 9.38 5.33
CA LEU A 120 -1.40 10.06 4.61
C LEU A 120 -1.94 11.21 3.75
N LEU A 121 -3.02 10.98 3.00
CA LEU A 121 -3.66 12.02 2.18
C LEU A 121 -4.21 13.20 2.98
N ARG A 122 -4.54 12.99 4.27
CA ARG A 122 -5.10 14.03 5.17
C ARG A 122 -4.03 14.72 6.02
N ARG A 123 -2.76 14.37 5.83
CA ARG A 123 -1.67 14.82 6.68
C ARG A 123 -1.43 16.32 6.54
N LYS A 124 -1.45 17.04 7.68
CA LYS A 124 -1.29 18.51 7.71
C LYS A 124 0.09 19.00 7.26
N ASN A 125 1.13 18.19 7.47
CA ASN A 125 2.51 18.52 7.17
C ASN A 125 3.06 17.80 5.93
N LEU A 126 2.19 17.47 4.97
CA LEU A 126 2.60 16.87 3.70
C LEU A 126 3.61 17.78 2.98
N THR A 127 4.69 17.21 2.44
CA THR A 127 5.68 17.92 1.63
C THR A 127 5.53 17.54 0.15
N ARG A 128 6.26 18.23 -0.74
CA ARG A 128 6.26 17.88 -2.17
C ARG A 128 6.77 16.47 -2.42
N ASP A 129 7.77 16.04 -1.66
CA ASP A 129 8.39 14.72 -1.83
C ASP A 129 7.42 13.58 -1.45
N ASP A 130 6.50 13.84 -0.50
CA ASP A 130 5.47 12.89 -0.11
C ASP A 130 4.52 12.53 -1.27
N GLU A 131 4.40 13.36 -2.32
CA GLU A 131 3.61 13.00 -3.50
C GLU A 131 4.13 11.76 -4.22
N PHE A 132 5.45 11.50 -4.16
CA PHE A 132 6.02 10.25 -4.68
C PHE A 132 5.52 9.04 -3.89
N LEU A 133 5.51 9.14 -2.56
CA LEU A 133 4.98 8.10 -1.66
C LEU A 133 3.46 7.93 -1.86
N ILE A 134 2.70 9.00 -2.03
CA ILE A 134 1.24 8.94 -2.22
C ILE A 134 0.89 8.13 -3.47
N VAL A 135 1.47 8.46 -4.62
CA VAL A 135 1.08 7.78 -5.86
C VAL A 135 1.61 6.36 -5.91
N ASN A 136 2.77 6.09 -5.30
CA ASN A 136 3.42 4.77 -5.26
C ASN A 136 3.16 3.98 -3.99
N ASN A 137 2.14 4.32 -3.22
CA ASN A 137 1.87 3.68 -1.94
C ASN A 137 1.55 2.19 -2.09
N ALA A 138 2.16 1.34 -1.27
CA ALA A 138 1.99 -0.11 -1.33
C ALA A 138 0.56 -0.60 -0.99
N ALA A 139 -0.29 0.23 -0.39
CA ALA A 139 -1.73 -0.07 -0.24
C ALA A 139 -2.48 -0.05 -1.58
N LEU A 140 -1.88 0.53 -2.63
CA LEU A 140 -2.43 0.61 -3.98
C LEU A 140 -1.78 -0.38 -4.96
N LEU A 141 -0.88 -1.24 -4.45
CA LEU A 141 -0.07 -2.13 -5.27
C LEU A 141 -0.91 -3.35 -5.69
N PRO A 142 -0.93 -3.71 -6.98
CA PRO A 142 -1.61 -4.94 -7.42
C PRO A 142 -1.08 -6.16 -6.69
N MET A 143 -1.96 -7.09 -6.29
CA MET A 143 -1.59 -8.27 -5.49
C MET A 143 -0.42 -9.04 -6.13
N LYS A 144 -0.51 -9.25 -7.45
CA LYS A 144 0.51 -9.94 -8.25
C LYS A 144 1.92 -9.35 -8.18
N ASN A 145 2.06 -8.07 -7.83
CA ASN A 145 3.35 -7.37 -7.79
C ASN A 145 3.91 -7.23 -6.36
N ARG A 146 3.13 -7.58 -5.33
CA ARG A 146 3.52 -7.38 -3.93
C ARG A 146 4.72 -8.23 -3.51
N THR A 147 4.84 -9.45 -4.03
CA THR A 147 6.01 -10.31 -3.76
C THR A 147 7.29 -9.66 -4.27
N GLU A 148 7.30 -9.19 -5.51
CA GLU A 148 8.47 -8.54 -6.09
C GLU A 148 8.85 -7.27 -5.34
N VAL A 149 7.86 -6.42 -5.02
CA VAL A 149 8.11 -5.19 -4.26
C VAL A 149 8.62 -5.52 -2.85
N PHE A 150 8.06 -6.51 -2.17
CA PHE A 150 8.60 -6.94 -0.87
C PHE A 150 10.08 -7.30 -0.97
N LEU A 151 10.46 -8.13 -1.94
CA LEU A 151 11.85 -8.56 -2.13
C LEU A 151 12.78 -7.39 -2.44
N MET A 152 12.32 -6.44 -3.26
CA MET A 152 13.04 -5.20 -3.60
C MET A 152 13.27 -4.33 -2.36
N LEU A 153 12.23 -4.05 -1.56
CA LEU A 153 12.36 -3.25 -0.35
C LEU A 153 13.21 -3.98 0.70
N HIS A 154 13.02 -5.30 0.83
CA HIS A 154 13.84 -6.15 1.69
C HIS A 154 15.32 -6.05 1.31
N ASP A 155 15.68 -6.21 0.03
CA ASP A 155 17.06 -6.13 -0.43
C ASP A 155 17.68 -4.76 -0.11
N ARG A 156 16.95 -3.67 -0.38
CA ARG A 156 17.40 -2.32 -0.04
C ARG A 156 17.68 -2.18 1.46
N ILE A 157 16.79 -2.67 2.32
CA ILE A 157 16.91 -2.53 3.78
C ILE A 157 17.98 -3.47 4.36
N VAL A 158 17.92 -4.76 4.02
CA VAL A 158 18.68 -5.80 4.70
C VAL A 158 20.09 -5.92 4.14
N ASN A 159 20.22 -5.88 2.82
CA ASN A 159 21.49 -6.11 2.12
C ASN A 159 22.21 -4.79 1.84
N PHE A 160 21.61 -3.91 1.03
CA PHE A 160 22.26 -2.66 0.63
C PHE A 160 22.57 -1.76 1.83
N LEU A 161 21.57 -1.38 2.62
CA LEU A 161 21.80 -0.57 3.83
C LEU A 161 22.57 -1.34 4.91
N GLY A 162 22.48 -2.68 4.93
CA GLY A 162 23.31 -3.50 5.82
C GLY A 162 24.81 -3.33 5.58
N GLN A 163 25.20 -3.11 4.32
CA GLN A 163 26.58 -2.86 3.92
C GLN A 163 26.95 -1.38 3.95
N LYS A 164 26.07 -0.51 3.44
CA LYS A 164 26.37 0.90 3.19
C LYS A 164 26.02 1.83 4.33
N ASN A 165 24.96 1.56 5.09
CA ASN A 165 24.51 2.43 6.18
C ASN A 165 23.71 1.67 7.26
N ARG A 166 24.44 1.03 8.18
CA ARG A 166 23.86 0.23 9.27
C ARG A 166 22.97 1.05 10.20
N ALA A 167 23.22 2.35 10.36
CA ALA A 167 22.41 3.24 11.19
C ALA A 167 21.01 3.42 10.60
N LYS A 168 20.90 3.71 9.29
CA LYS A 168 19.61 3.75 8.57
C LYS A 168 18.88 2.42 8.68
N LYS A 169 19.56 1.30 8.40
CA LYS A 169 18.98 -0.05 8.55
C LYS A 169 18.40 -0.26 9.96
N LYS A 170 19.16 0.05 11.01
CA LYS A 170 18.70 -0.11 12.40
C LYS A 170 17.45 0.72 12.68
N LYS A 171 17.42 1.98 12.21
CA LYS A 171 16.27 2.89 12.38
C LYS A 171 15.03 2.39 11.63
N ILE A 172 15.18 1.86 10.42
CA ILE A 172 14.07 1.25 9.68
C ILE A 172 13.54 0.03 10.43
N LEU A 173 14.42 -0.92 10.78
CA LEU A 173 14.03 -2.17 11.45
C LEU A 173 13.37 -1.95 12.81
N SER A 174 13.76 -0.92 13.57
CA SER A 174 13.16 -0.61 14.87
C SER A 174 11.72 -0.09 14.76
N ASN A 175 11.31 0.40 13.59
CA ASN A 175 9.98 0.96 13.34
C ASN A 175 9.04 0.02 12.59
N LEU A 176 9.51 -1.17 12.18
CA LEU A 176 8.65 -2.16 11.52
C LEU A 176 7.64 -2.79 12.52
N PRO A 177 6.43 -3.16 12.06
CA PRO A 177 5.37 -3.68 12.91
C PRO A 177 5.60 -5.14 13.32
N TYR A 178 4.70 -5.66 14.16
CA TYR A 178 4.56 -7.08 14.53
C TYR A 178 5.73 -7.72 15.29
N LYS A 179 6.72 -6.94 15.74
CA LYS A 179 7.91 -7.45 16.45
C LYS A 179 7.59 -8.46 17.57
N ASN A 180 6.51 -8.22 18.31
CA ASN A 180 6.19 -8.99 19.52
C ASN A 180 5.30 -10.22 19.27
N ASN A 181 4.64 -10.33 18.13
CA ASN A 181 3.60 -11.35 17.91
C ASN A 181 3.67 -12.06 16.55
N TRP A 182 4.58 -11.65 15.65
CA TRP A 182 4.60 -12.22 14.30
C TRP A 182 4.84 -13.73 14.28
N LEU A 183 5.67 -14.26 15.18
CA LEU A 183 5.99 -15.69 15.22
C LEU A 183 4.77 -16.50 15.66
N ASP A 184 4.00 -15.99 16.63
CA ASP A 184 2.77 -16.62 17.09
C ASP A 184 1.73 -16.64 15.96
N THR A 185 1.61 -15.54 15.21
CA THR A 185 0.79 -15.48 13.99
C THR A 185 1.22 -16.52 12.96
N ALA A 186 2.53 -16.62 12.68
CA ALA A 186 3.07 -17.55 11.69
C ALA A 186 2.84 -19.01 12.09
N THR A 187 3.02 -19.34 13.38
CA THR A 187 2.79 -20.69 13.92
C THR A 187 1.31 -21.07 13.93
N ALA A 188 0.42 -20.11 14.22
CA ALA A 188 -1.01 -20.35 14.23
C ALA A 188 -1.63 -20.52 12.83
N ASN A 189 -1.00 -19.99 11.78
CA ASN A 189 -1.47 -20.15 10.41
C ASN A 189 -0.89 -21.45 9.81
N ALA A 190 -1.74 -22.44 9.55
CA ALA A 190 -1.31 -23.77 9.10
C ALA A 190 -0.55 -23.78 7.75
N LYS A 191 -0.77 -22.77 6.90
CA LYS A 191 -0.06 -22.62 5.62
C LYS A 191 1.34 -22.04 5.84
N ILE A 192 1.45 -20.95 6.61
CA ILE A 192 2.74 -20.31 6.91
C ILE A 192 3.62 -21.18 7.82
N ASN A 193 3.01 -21.90 8.77
CA ASN A 193 3.73 -22.69 9.78
C ASN A 193 4.67 -23.74 9.17
N GLN A 194 4.42 -24.17 7.93
CA GLN A 194 5.30 -25.09 7.18
C GLN A 194 6.72 -24.55 7.00
N TRP A 195 6.90 -23.23 6.93
CA TRP A 195 8.21 -22.56 6.87
C TRP A 195 8.79 -22.22 8.25
N VAL A 196 8.08 -22.51 9.33
CA VAL A 196 8.47 -22.22 10.71
C VAL A 196 8.92 -23.48 11.44
N VAL A 197 8.19 -24.59 11.26
CA VAL A 197 8.50 -25.86 11.93
C VAL A 197 9.67 -26.59 11.27
N ASN A 198 10.44 -27.33 12.08
CA ASN A 198 11.51 -28.23 11.63
C ASN A 198 12.57 -27.56 10.73
N VAL A 199 12.82 -26.27 10.92
CA VAL A 199 13.87 -25.53 10.21
C VAL A 199 15.21 -25.67 10.90
N GLN A 200 16.29 -25.76 10.12
CA GLN A 200 17.66 -25.85 10.66
C GLN A 200 18.06 -24.61 11.47
N ASN A 201 17.61 -23.43 11.04
CA ASN A 201 17.86 -22.16 11.71
C ASN A 201 16.55 -21.62 12.29
N GLU A 202 16.34 -21.85 13.58
CA GLU A 202 15.15 -21.40 14.29
C GLU A 202 14.95 -19.88 14.17
N TYR A 203 13.69 -19.47 14.11
CA TYR A 203 13.31 -18.07 14.10
C TYR A 203 13.18 -17.54 15.54
N LYS A 204 13.70 -16.34 15.78
CA LYS A 204 13.54 -15.62 17.04
C LYS A 204 12.48 -14.54 16.85
N ARG A 205 11.82 -14.10 17.94
CA ARG A 205 10.84 -12.99 17.92
C ARG A 205 11.51 -11.63 17.67
N THR A 206 12.05 -11.44 16.47
CA THR A 206 12.74 -10.24 16.03
C THR A 206 12.20 -9.79 14.68
N THR A 207 12.30 -8.49 14.38
CA THR A 207 11.91 -7.94 13.08
C THR A 207 12.75 -8.52 11.94
N ILE A 208 14.04 -8.79 12.16
CA ILE A 208 14.91 -9.38 11.14
C ILE A 208 14.41 -10.77 10.75
N ASP A 209 14.01 -11.57 11.74
CA ASP A 209 13.50 -12.91 11.48
C ASP A 209 12.08 -12.91 10.88
N LEU A 210 11.26 -11.89 11.16
CA LEU A 210 10.00 -11.65 10.42
C LEU A 210 10.28 -11.44 8.93
N LEU A 211 11.25 -10.56 8.61
CA LEU A 211 11.65 -10.30 7.23
C LEU A 211 12.26 -11.54 6.58
N ARG A 212 13.07 -12.31 7.33
CA ARG A 212 13.65 -13.58 6.89
C ARG A 212 12.56 -14.59 6.52
N LEU A 213 11.55 -14.77 7.37
CA LEU A 213 10.42 -15.65 7.07
C LEU A 213 9.70 -15.17 5.81
N ASN A 214 9.31 -13.90 5.76
CA ASN A 214 8.58 -13.33 4.62
C ASN A 214 9.36 -13.45 3.30
N ARG A 215 10.69 -13.29 3.33
CA ARG A 215 11.57 -13.52 2.19
C ARG A 215 11.60 -14.99 1.79
N ASN A 216 11.75 -15.90 2.76
CA ASN A 216 11.85 -17.33 2.51
C ASN A 216 10.57 -17.90 1.91
N VAL A 217 9.41 -17.54 2.48
CA VAL A 217 8.11 -17.91 1.92
C VAL A 217 8.06 -17.47 0.45
N ARG A 218 8.24 -16.16 0.18
CA ARG A 218 8.18 -15.58 -1.17
C ARG A 218 9.23 -16.10 -2.16
N SER A 219 10.37 -16.57 -1.69
CA SER A 219 11.46 -17.07 -2.56
C SER A 219 11.33 -18.57 -2.85
N HIS A 220 10.52 -19.29 -2.08
CA HIS A 220 10.40 -20.74 -2.12
C HIS A 220 8.92 -21.17 -2.18
N LEU A 221 8.12 -20.45 -2.97
CA LEU A 221 6.66 -20.63 -3.11
C LEU A 221 6.27 -22.06 -3.52
N HIS A 222 7.06 -22.65 -4.41
CA HIS A 222 6.85 -24.00 -4.94
C HIS A 222 7.21 -25.11 -3.94
N GLN A 223 7.89 -24.80 -2.83
CA GLN A 223 8.36 -25.81 -1.88
C GLN A 223 7.20 -26.60 -1.24
N TYR A 224 6.01 -25.99 -1.16
CA TYR A 224 4.84 -26.60 -0.54
C TYR A 224 3.54 -26.43 -1.36
N ASN A 225 3.65 -26.22 -2.68
CA ASN A 225 2.52 -26.12 -3.62
C ASN A 225 1.49 -25.02 -3.28
N HIS A 226 1.93 -23.79 -2.97
CA HIS A 226 1.03 -22.66 -2.67
C HIS A 226 1.13 -21.51 -3.69
N GLU A 227 1.24 -21.82 -4.98
CA GLU A 227 1.61 -20.83 -6.02
C GLU A 227 0.66 -19.63 -6.11
N ASP A 228 -0.64 -19.82 -5.91
CA ASP A 228 -1.63 -18.79 -6.28
C ASP A 228 -2.09 -17.87 -5.13
N ASP A 229 -2.01 -18.30 -3.86
CA ASP A 229 -2.67 -17.58 -2.74
C ASP A 229 -1.73 -17.07 -1.65
N ILE A 230 -0.46 -17.45 -1.69
CA ILE A 230 0.50 -17.18 -0.62
C ILE A 230 0.72 -15.68 -0.34
N GLU A 231 0.71 -14.83 -1.37
CA GLU A 231 0.84 -13.38 -1.18
C GLU A 231 -0.41 -12.81 -0.52
N GLU A 232 -1.60 -13.33 -0.84
CA GLU A 232 -2.85 -12.94 -0.17
C GLU A 232 -2.84 -13.38 1.30
N ILE A 233 -2.33 -14.58 1.61
CA ILE A 233 -2.15 -15.05 2.99
C ILE A 233 -1.22 -14.10 3.77
N LEU A 234 -0.05 -13.79 3.21
CA LEU A 234 0.94 -12.91 3.85
C LEU A 234 0.39 -11.50 4.04
N TYR A 235 -0.37 -10.99 3.07
CA TYR A 235 -1.03 -9.71 3.19
C TYR A 235 -2.10 -9.71 4.27
N CYS A 236 -2.91 -10.75 4.38
CA CYS A 236 -3.97 -10.83 5.39
C CYS A 236 -3.41 -10.94 6.82
N GLU A 237 -2.31 -11.68 7.02
CA GLU A 237 -1.69 -11.82 8.34
C GLU A 237 -0.88 -10.57 8.75
N TRP A 238 -0.23 -9.92 7.77
CA TRP A 238 0.64 -8.76 8.02
C TRP A 238 0.37 -7.58 7.08
N PRO A 239 -0.86 -7.02 7.07
CA PRO A 239 -1.25 -6.01 6.08
C PRO A 239 -0.40 -4.73 6.13
N MET A 240 0.10 -4.37 7.31
CA MET A 240 0.91 -3.15 7.49
C MET A 240 2.38 -3.32 7.09
N LEU A 241 2.88 -4.55 6.89
CA LEU A 241 4.32 -4.77 6.75
C LEU A 241 4.91 -4.00 5.57
N LEU A 242 4.29 -4.14 4.39
CA LEU A 242 4.83 -3.56 3.15
C LEU A 242 4.77 -2.02 3.15
N ILE A 243 3.65 -1.44 3.59
CA ILE A 243 3.51 0.02 3.64
C ILE A 243 4.42 0.67 4.68
N VAL A 244 4.72 -0.02 5.79
CA VAL A 244 5.66 0.52 6.79
C VAL A 244 7.10 0.40 6.29
N MET A 245 7.47 -0.68 5.60
CA MET A 245 8.78 -0.76 4.93
C MET A 245 8.96 0.38 3.93
N GLU A 246 7.96 0.63 3.09
CA GLU A 246 7.93 1.72 2.13
C GLU A 246 8.06 3.10 2.80
N LYS A 247 7.20 3.38 3.78
CA LYS A 247 7.20 4.64 4.54
C LYS A 247 8.55 4.90 5.20
N MET A 248 9.15 3.89 5.81
CA MET A 248 10.45 4.03 6.46
C MET A 248 11.57 4.29 5.45
N LEU A 249 11.55 3.65 4.28
CA LEU A 249 12.49 3.97 3.19
C LEU A 249 12.28 5.39 2.67
N HIS A 250 11.04 5.87 2.57
CA HIS A 250 10.74 7.25 2.17
C HIS A 250 11.33 8.26 3.17
N LEU A 251 11.11 8.04 4.47
CA LEU A 251 11.63 8.90 5.53
C LEU A 251 13.17 8.92 5.59
N GLU A 252 13.83 7.85 5.16
CA GLU A 252 15.30 7.80 5.08
C GLU A 252 15.85 8.26 3.72
N GLY A 253 15.01 8.71 2.79
CA GLY A 253 15.40 9.17 1.46
C GLY A 253 15.86 8.06 0.51
N GLU A 254 15.43 6.82 0.75
CA GLU A 254 15.89 5.60 0.05
C GLU A 254 14.85 5.04 -0.92
N LEU A 255 13.58 5.47 -0.82
CA LEU A 255 12.48 4.84 -1.55
C LEU A 255 12.59 5.02 -3.06
N GLN A 256 12.97 6.19 -3.56
CA GLN A 256 13.03 6.46 -5.00
C GLN A 256 14.03 5.53 -5.71
N ASP A 257 15.16 5.26 -5.07
CA ASP A 257 16.23 4.39 -5.57
C ASP A 257 15.83 2.91 -5.67
N THR A 258 14.70 2.51 -5.07
CA THR A 258 14.22 1.13 -5.18
C THR A 258 13.63 0.84 -6.57
N GLY A 259 13.16 1.85 -7.29
CA GLY A 259 12.43 1.65 -8.54
C GLY A 259 10.97 1.20 -8.36
N ILE A 260 10.41 1.31 -7.14
CA ILE A 260 9.03 0.88 -6.81
C ILE A 260 7.96 1.44 -7.76
N HIS A 261 8.19 2.63 -8.33
CA HIS A 261 7.26 3.27 -9.26
C HIS A 261 6.96 2.45 -10.52
N ASN A 262 7.86 1.55 -10.92
CA ASN A 262 7.70 0.66 -12.07
C ASN A 262 6.79 -0.55 -11.80
N LYS A 263 6.28 -0.71 -10.57
CA LYS A 263 5.60 -1.93 -10.11
C LYS A 263 4.08 -1.83 -10.03
N PHE A 264 3.49 -0.76 -10.55
CA PHE A 264 2.06 -0.53 -10.43
C PHE A 264 1.27 -0.60 -11.75
N GLY A 265 1.95 -0.86 -12.88
CA GLY A 265 1.33 -0.87 -14.20
C GLY A 265 1.15 0.53 -14.77
#